data_AF-A0A3C1WGT3-F1
#
_entry.id   AF-A0A3C1WGT3-F1
#
_cell.length_a   1.000
_cell.length_b   1.000
_cell.length_c   1.000
_cell.angle_alpha   90.00
_cell.angle_beta   90.00
_cell.angle_gamma   90.00
#
_symmetry.space_group_name_H-M   'P 1'
#
loop_
_entity.id
_entity.type
_entity.pdbx_description
1 polymer ?
#
loop_
_entity_poly.entity_id
_entity_poly.type
_entity_poly.pdbx_seq_one_letter_code
_entity_poly.pdbx_strand_id
1 'polypeptide(L)' 'MKCTVCGHTGFSNKFINKIFDLGDRHVMVQQIPAQACERCGEGVIASDTVEKIRWLVHGGNPSGMMSVEVFSFG' A
#
# COMPACT_ATOMS: atom_id res chain seq x y z
N MET A 1 4.23 3.04 -19.62
CA MET A 1 2.89 2.65 -19.12
C MET A 1 2.04 3.90 -18.91
N LYS A 2 0.72 3.77 -18.81
CA LYS A 2 -0.20 4.89 -18.50
C LYS A 2 -0.86 4.61 -17.15
N CYS A 3 -0.94 5.61 -16.29
CA CYS A 3 -1.65 5.51 -15.02
C CYS A 3 -3.12 5.17 -15.27
N THR A 4 -3.59 4.09 -14.67
CA THR A 4 -4.97 3.62 -14.78
C THR A 4 -5.97 4.55 -14.07
N VAL A 5 -5.50 5.37 -13.12
CA VAL A 5 -6.33 6.31 -12.36
C VAL A 5 -6.47 7.66 -13.06
N CYS A 6 -5.36 8.30 -13.47
CA CYS A 6 -5.40 9.67 -14.00
C CYS A 6 -4.91 9.83 -15.44
N GLY A 7 -4.46 8.75 -16.07
CA GLY A 7 -3.97 8.75 -17.44
C GLY A 7 -2.59 9.39 -17.67
N HIS A 8 -1.90 9.84 -16.62
CA HIS A 8 -0.55 10.38 -16.73
C HIS A 8 0.47 9.26 -17.06
N THR A 9 1.57 9.61 -17.72
CA THR A 9 2.60 8.65 -18.18
C THR A 9 3.90 8.70 -17.37
N GLY A 10 4.11 9.74 -16.56
CA GLY A 10 5.26 9.87 -15.67
C GLY A 10 5.11 9.00 -14.41
N PHE A 11 6.16 8.23 -14.12
CA PHE A 11 6.28 7.39 -12.94
C PHE A 11 7.69 7.48 -12.37
N SER A 12 7.78 7.44 -11.06
CA SER A 12 9.05 7.49 -10.33
C SER A 12 9.11 6.38 -9.29
N ASN A 13 10.30 5.85 -9.04
CA ASN A 13 10.50 4.87 -7.97
C ASN A 13 10.35 5.60 -6.63
N LYS A 14 9.38 5.16 -5.82
CA LYS A 14 9.10 5.70 -4.50
C LYS A 14 8.79 4.58 -3.52
N PHE A 15 8.92 4.89 -2.24
CA PHE A 15 8.36 4.08 -1.17
C PHE A 15 6.96 4.59 -0.83
N ILE A 16 5.98 3.68 -0.79
CA ILE A 16 4.60 3.98 -0.44
C ILE A 16 4.20 3.22 0.83
N ASN A 17 3.14 3.69 1.49
CA ASN A 17 2.50 2.97 2.57
C ASN A 17 1.09 2.56 2.13
N LYS A 18 0.64 1.36 2.51
CA LYS A 18 -0.69 0.88 2.15
C LYS A 18 -1.36 0.23 3.35
N ILE A 19 -2.64 0.55 3.54
CA ILE A 19 -3.51 -0.11 4.53
C ILE A 19 -4.27 -1.21 3.80
N PHE A 20 -4.27 -2.40 4.38
CA PHE A 20 -5.03 -3.57 3.94
C PHE A 20 -6.14 -3.82 4.95
N ASP A 21 -7.36 -3.91 4.45
CA ASP A 21 -8.51 -4.34 5.24
C ASP A 21 -8.65 -5.87 5.13
N LEU A 22 -8.58 -6.56 6.26
CA LEU A 22 -8.76 -8.01 6.35
C LEU A 22 -10.14 -8.39 6.93
N GLY A 23 -11.00 -7.41 7.19
CA GLY A 23 -12.32 -7.59 7.80
C GLY A 23 -12.27 -7.65 9.33
N ASP A 24 -11.35 -8.41 9.91
CA ASP A 24 -11.17 -8.52 11.37
C ASP A 24 -10.21 -7.45 11.93
N ARG A 25 -9.31 -6.95 11.09
CA ARG A 25 -8.31 -5.94 11.44
C ARG A 25 -7.86 -5.17 10.21
N HIS A 26 -7.26 -4.00 10.45
CA HIS A 26 -6.53 -3.28 9.43
C HIS A 26 -5.02 -3.46 9.63
N VAL A 27 -4.31 -3.73 8.54
CA VAL A 27 -2.85 -3.91 8.54
C VAL A 27 -2.22 -2.83 7.69
N MET A 28 -1.34 -2.02 8.29
CA MET A 28 -0.54 -1.06 7.54
C MET A 28 0.81 -1.68 7.19
N VAL A 29 1.14 -1.70 5.90
CA VAL A 29 2.48 -2.05 5.42
C VAL A 29 3.16 -0.78 4.93
N GLN A 30 4.32 -0.50 5.51
CA GLN A 30 5.09 0.72 5.24
C GLN A 30 6.30 0.45 4.36
N GLN A 31 6.79 1.51 3.71
CA GLN A 31 8.02 1.49 2.92
C GLN A 31 8.00 0.43 1.80
N ILE A 32 6.85 0.27 1.15
CA ILE A 32 6.69 -0.64 0.02
C ILE A 32 7.35 -0.01 -1.22
N PRO A 33 8.34 -0.66 -1.86
CA PRO A 33 8.90 -0.16 -3.11
C PRO A 33 7.84 -0.22 -4.22
N ALA A 34 7.61 0.90 -4.90
CA ALA A 34 6.62 1.02 -5.96
C ALA A 34 7.08 2.00 -7.05
N GLN A 35 6.50 1.85 -8.25
CA GLN A 35 6.47 2.92 -9.24
C GLN A 35 5.23 3.77 -9.00
N ALA A 36 5.42 4.99 -8.49
CA ALA A 36 4.32 5.90 -8.19
C ALA A 36 4.12 6.88 -9.34
N CYS A 37 2.86 7.06 -9.75
CA CYS A 37 2.48 8.08 -10.70
C CYS A 37 2.88 9.46 -10.16
N GLU A 38 3.64 10.22 -10.94
CA GLU A 38 4.14 11.54 -10.52
C GLU A 38 3.02 12.56 -10.33
N ARG A 39 1.84 12.32 -10.91
CA ARG A 39 0.69 13.22 -10.84
C ARG A 39 -0.27 12.90 -9.69
N CYS A 40 -0.71 11.64 -9.57
CA CYS A 40 -1.77 11.27 -8.61
C CYS A 40 -1.27 10.40 -7.46
N GLY A 41 -0.03 9.93 -7.50
CA GLY A 41 0.55 9.08 -6.46
C GLY A 41 0.17 7.59 -6.54
N GLU A 42 -0.69 7.18 -7.49
CA GLU A 42 -1.06 5.77 -7.68
C GLU A 42 0.19 4.90 -7.84
N GLY A 43 0.32 3.88 -6.99
CA GLY A 43 1.51 3.04 -6.89
C GLY A 43 1.32 1.69 -7.57
N VAL A 44 2.24 1.36 -8.47
CA VAL A 44 2.34 0.03 -9.08
C VAL A 44 3.45 -0.75 -8.36
N ILE A 45 3.10 -1.91 -7.83
CA ILE A 45 4.02 -2.80 -7.10
C ILE A 45 4.30 -4.05 -7.93
N ALA A 46 5.54 -4.54 -7.85
CA ALA A 46 5.95 -5.75 -8.55
C ALA A 46 5.31 -7.00 -7.92
N SER A 47 5.11 -8.06 -8.72
CA SER A 47 4.46 -9.29 -8.25
C SER A 47 5.20 -9.96 -7.08
N ASP A 48 6.54 -9.91 -7.06
CA ASP A 48 7.33 -10.43 -5.95
C ASP A 48 7.06 -9.66 -4.64
N THR A 49 6.80 -8.36 -4.76
CA THR A 49 6.47 -7.47 -3.64
C THR A 49 5.06 -7.76 -3.13
N VAL A 50 4.12 -8.07 -4.02
CA VAL A 50 2.76 -8.51 -3.65
C VAL A 50 2.82 -9.80 -2.82
N GLU A 51 3.58 -10.80 -3.26
CA GLU A 51 3.69 -12.07 -2.51
C GLU A 51 4.38 -11.89 -1.15
N LYS A 52 5.40 -11.05 -1.06
CA LYS A 52 6.02 -10.69 0.23
C LYS A 52 5.03 -10.01 1.17
N ILE A 53 4.24 -9.05 0.66
CA ILE A 53 3.19 -8.38 1.44
C ILE A 53 2.16 -9.42 1.92
N ARG A 54 1.71 -10.31 1.04
CA ARG A 54 0.75 -11.37 1.39
C ARG A 54 1.26 -12.23 2.53
N TRP A 55 2.52 -12.67 2.47
CA TRP A 55 3.13 -13.45 3.55
C TRP A 55 3.20 -12.66 4.86
N LEU A 56 3.62 -11.39 4.82
CA LEU A 56 3.69 -10.51 6.00
C LEU A 56 2.32 -10.30 6.65
N VAL A 57 1.29 -10.08 5.83
CA VAL A 57 -0.08 -9.78 6.29
C VAL A 57 -0.76 -11.01 6.91
N HIS A 58 -0.47 -12.23 6.42
CA HIS A 58 -1.14 -13.46 6.87
C HIS A 58 -0.35 -14.32 7.86
N GLY A 59 0.97 -14.17 7.96
CA GLY A 59 1.79 -14.99 8.86
C GLY A 59 3.01 -14.29 9.45
N GLY A 60 3.22 -13.01 9.13
CA GLY A 60 4.31 -12.22 9.67
C GLY A 60 4.02 -11.70 11.07
N ASN A 61 5.07 -11.54 11.87
CA ASN A 61 5.01 -10.77 13.10
C ASN A 61 5.15 -9.28 12.77
N PRO A 62 4.18 -8.43 13.15
CA PRO A 62 4.27 -7.00 12.90
C PRO A 62 5.43 -6.39 13.68
N SER A 63 6.15 -5.43 13.08
CA SER A 63 7.22 -4.68 13.73
C SER A 63 6.70 -3.71 14.80
N GLY A 64 5.40 -3.43 14.80
CA GLY A 64 4.73 -2.60 15.77
C GLY A 64 3.22 -2.64 15.60
N MET A 65 2.51 -2.19 16.63
CA MET A 65 1.05 -2.06 16.64
C MET A 65 0.69 -0.66 17.06
N MET A 66 -0.31 -0.06 16.39
CA MET A 66 -0.87 1.22 16.79
C MET A 66 -2.38 1.10 16.94
N SER A 67 -2.92 1.71 17.99
CA SER A 67 -4.35 1.94 18.17
C SER A 67 -4.70 3.31 17.59
N VAL A 68 -5.66 3.36 16.68
CA VAL A 68 -6.16 4.60 16.10
C VAL A 68 -7.66 4.68 16.34
N GLU A 69 -8.15 5.80 16.86
CA GLU A 69 -9.57 6.07 16.96
C GLU A 69 -10.11 6.42 15.57
N VAL A 70 -11.10 5.67 15.10
CA VAL A 70 -11.74 5.90 13.80
C VAL A 70 -13.11 6.52 14.03
N PHE A 71 -13.29 7.76 13.59
CA PHE A 71 -14.57 8.45 13.61
C PHE A 71 -15.22 8.38 12.23
N SER A 72 -16.46 7.92 12.16
CA SER A 72 -17.24 7.88 10.91
C SER A 72 -18.19 9.07 10.86
N PHE A 73 -18.26 9.74 9.70
CA PHE A 73 -19.13 10.91 9.46
C PHE A 73 -20.59 10.53 9.16
N GLY A 74 -21.06 9.37 9.65
CA GLY A 74 -22.35 8.78 9.30
C GLY A 74 -23.52 9.76 9.37
#